data_AF-A8F1T2-F1
#
_entry.id   AF-A8F1T2-F1
#
_cell.length_a   1.000
_cell.length_b   1.000
_cell.length_c   1.000
_cell.angle_alpha   90.00
_cell.angle_beta   90.00
_cell.angle_gamma   90.00
#
_symmetry.space_group_name_H-M   'P 1'
#
loop_
_entity.id
_entity.type
_entity.pdbx_description
1 polymer ?
#
loop_
_entity_poly.entity_id
_entity_poly.type
_entity_poly.pdbx_seq_one_letter_code
_entity_poly.pdbx_strand_id
1 'polypeptide(L)'
;MKSLKSELQILVVFVGIMLASFSSNTYAIGYMLHADSLLELQIAKDAPTRINIEGEKINDIFIHPREAAEIVVHDSGCLFILPQQDSSKLYLTLIGENGTIQDLMLNFTKSKPTPIRLIKFDLEQEVIKLTNNKEEKHHECKKQRCNRKRK
;
A
#
# COMPACT_ATOMS: atom_id res chain seq x y z
N MET A 1 3.09 40.13 37.50
CA MET A 1 2.03 39.11 37.52
C MET A 1 1.73 38.71 36.09
N LYS A 2 2.11 37.50 35.67
CA LYS A 2 1.81 37.01 34.31
C LYS A 2 0.31 36.75 34.21
N SER A 3 -0.31 37.23 33.13
CA SER A 3 -1.76 37.21 32.95
C SER A 3 -2.25 35.77 32.73
N LEU A 4 -3.06 35.24 33.65
CA LEU A 4 -3.69 33.91 33.54
C LEU A 4 -4.45 33.73 32.21
N LYS A 5 -4.89 34.82 31.57
CA LYS A 5 -5.53 34.78 30.24
C LYS A 5 -4.58 34.38 29.12
N SER A 6 -3.32 34.82 29.14
CA SER A 6 -2.37 34.49 28.06
C SER A 6 -1.94 33.03 28.11
N GLU A 7 -1.81 32.44 29.31
CA GLU A 7 -1.44 31.02 29.46
C GLU A 7 -2.59 30.08 29.03
N LEU A 8 -3.85 30.46 29.32
CA LEU A 8 -5.01 29.70 28.85
C LEU A 8 -5.15 29.74 27.32
N GLN A 9 -4.91 30.89 26.69
CA GLN A 9 -4.91 31.01 25.24
C GLN A 9 -3.81 30.17 24.59
N ILE A 10 -2.60 30.19 25.16
CA ILE A 10 -1.49 29.37 24.68
C ILE A 10 -1.83 27.88 24.81
N LEU A 11 -2.40 27.45 25.95
CA LEU A 11 -2.82 26.06 26.15
C LEU A 11 -3.86 25.60 25.12
N VAL A 12 -4.88 26.42 24.84
CA VAL A 12 -5.92 26.10 23.84
C VAL A 12 -5.33 25.97 22.44
N VAL A 13 -4.37 26.83 22.08
CA VAL A 13 -3.66 26.75 20.80
C VAL A 13 -2.81 25.49 20.71
N PHE A 14 -2.07 25.15 21.78
CA PHE A 14 -1.26 23.92 21.82
C PHE A 14 -2.11 22.65 21.73
N VAL A 15 -3.26 22.60 22.41
CA VAL A 15 -4.21 21.48 22.31
C VAL A 15 -4.82 21.39 20.91
N GLY A 16 -5.16 22.53 20.29
CA GLY A 16 -5.63 22.58 18.90
C GLY A 16 -4.60 22.06 17.90
N ILE A 17 -3.32 22.42 18.07
CA ILE A 17 -2.21 21.96 17.21
C ILE A 17 -1.94 20.46 17.40
N MET A 18 -1.98 19.96 18.65
CA MET A 18 -1.83 18.53 18.92
C MET A 18 -2.97 17.71 18.33
N LEU A 19 -4.22 18.19 18.39
CA LEU A 19 -5.37 17.54 17.74
C LEU A 19 -5.29 17.58 16.20
N ALA A 20 -4.68 18.61 15.61
CA ALA A 20 -4.43 18.66 14.17
C ALA A 20 -3.30 17.73 13.71
N SER A 21 -2.46 17.26 14.63
CA SER A 21 -1.27 16.43 14.33
C SER A 21 -1.56 14.92 14.28
N PHE A 22 -2.80 14.48 14.45
CA PHE A 22 -3.23 13.11 14.11
C PHE A 22 -3.31 12.94 12.59
N SER A 23 -2.18 13.13 11.91
CA SER A 23 -2.07 12.89 10.48
C SER A 23 -2.14 11.39 10.20
N SER A 24 -2.97 11.07 9.22
CA SER A 24 -3.39 9.74 8.78
C SER A 24 -2.20 8.86 8.42
N ASN A 25 -2.01 7.75 9.14
CA ASN A 25 -1.18 6.65 8.66
C ASN A 25 -1.80 6.09 7.38
N THR A 26 -1.29 6.50 6.21
CA THR A 26 -1.70 5.93 4.92
C THR A 26 -0.96 4.61 4.71
N TYR A 27 -1.59 3.53 5.15
CA TYR A 27 -1.14 2.17 4.82
C TYR A 27 -1.47 1.85 3.37
N ALA A 28 -0.61 1.05 2.73
CA ALA A 28 -0.92 0.49 1.44
C ALA A 28 -2.06 -0.52 1.59
N ILE A 29 -3.06 -0.45 0.71
CA ILE A 29 -4.14 -1.43 0.66
C ILE A 29 -3.64 -2.61 -0.18
N GLY A 30 -3.69 -3.80 0.40
CA GLY A 30 -3.30 -5.06 -0.26
C GLY A 30 -4.48 -5.68 -1.01
N TYR A 31 -4.26 -6.09 -2.26
CA TYR A 31 -5.21 -6.86 -3.05
C TYR A 31 -4.53 -8.10 -3.59
N MET A 32 -5.21 -9.24 -3.56
CA MET A 32 -4.66 -10.47 -4.10
C MET A 32 -4.80 -10.49 -5.62
N LEU A 33 -3.76 -10.95 -6.30
CA LEU A 33 -3.77 -11.12 -7.74
C LEU A 33 -4.59 -12.35 -8.14
N HIS A 34 -5.30 -12.23 -9.25
CA HIS A 34 -6.13 -13.24 -9.87
C HIS A 34 -5.88 -13.20 -11.39
N ALA A 35 -5.01 -14.08 -11.89
CA ALA A 35 -4.60 -14.10 -13.30
C ALA A 35 -5.78 -14.27 -14.27
N ASP A 36 -6.85 -14.96 -13.83
CA ASP A 36 -7.99 -15.31 -14.66
C ASP A 36 -9.23 -14.43 -14.42
N SER A 37 -9.10 -13.32 -13.69
CA SER A 37 -10.23 -12.43 -13.44
C SER A 37 -9.86 -10.95 -13.42
N LEU A 38 -10.84 -10.13 -13.77
CA LEU A 38 -10.75 -8.68 -13.68
C LEU A 38 -10.80 -8.27 -12.20
N LEU A 39 -9.76 -7.55 -11.74
CA LEU A 39 -9.71 -7.03 -10.40
C LEU A 39 -10.21 -5.57 -10.36
N GLU A 40 -11.30 -5.34 -9.65
CA GLU A 40 -11.90 -4.02 -9.51
C GLU A 40 -11.31 -3.26 -8.32
N LEU A 41 -10.77 -2.07 -8.58
CA LEU A 41 -10.11 -1.23 -7.58
C LEU A 41 -10.74 0.16 -7.57
N GLN A 42 -10.77 0.77 -6.40
CA GLN A 42 -11.18 2.16 -6.24
C GLN A 42 -9.96 3.03 -5.93
N ILE A 43 -9.73 4.06 -6.75
CA ILE A 43 -8.61 4.99 -6.61
C ILE A 43 -9.11 6.43 -6.45
N ALA A 44 -8.20 7.33 -6.07
CA ALA A 44 -8.55 8.73 -5.87
C ALA A 44 -8.86 9.43 -7.19
N LYS A 45 -9.93 10.22 -7.24
CA LYS A 45 -10.35 10.94 -8.45
C LYS A 45 -9.48 12.14 -8.83
N ASP A 46 -8.88 12.80 -7.84
CA ASP A 46 -8.18 14.09 -8.04
C ASP A 46 -6.72 14.02 -7.57
N ALA A 47 -6.17 12.81 -7.41
CA ALA A 47 -4.82 12.63 -6.86
C ALA A 47 -4.13 11.37 -7.40
N PRO A 48 -2.79 11.40 -7.52
CA PRO A 48 -2.05 10.27 -8.06
C PRO A 48 -2.14 9.06 -7.11
N THR A 49 -2.38 7.89 -7.69
CA THR A 49 -2.38 6.62 -6.98
C THR A 49 -1.22 5.77 -7.46
N ARG A 50 -0.41 5.28 -6.51
CA ARG A 50 0.69 4.34 -6.77
C ARG A 50 0.16 2.91 -6.70
N ILE A 51 0.45 2.11 -7.72
CA ILE A 51 0.21 0.67 -7.76
C ILE A 51 1.56 -0.06 -7.89
N ASN A 52 1.79 -1.09 -7.10
CA ASN A 52 2.96 -1.96 -7.23
C ASN A 52 2.58 -3.43 -7.09
N ILE A 53 3.33 -4.32 -7.75
CA ILE A 53 3.26 -5.76 -7.53
C ILE A 53 4.30 -6.15 -6.47
N GLU A 54 3.92 -7.02 -5.54
CA GLU A 54 4.84 -7.52 -4.54
C GLU A 54 5.89 -8.45 -5.16
N GLY A 55 7.16 -8.13 -4.92
CA GLY A 55 8.28 -8.95 -5.38
C GLY A 55 8.56 -8.87 -6.88
N GLU A 56 7.97 -7.92 -7.61
CA GLU A 56 8.12 -7.81 -9.06
C GLU A 56 7.93 -6.37 -9.55
N LYS A 57 8.67 -5.99 -10.60
CA LYS A 57 8.50 -4.71 -11.29
C LYS A 57 7.40 -4.79 -12.35
N ILE A 58 6.63 -3.73 -12.49
CA ILE A 58 5.76 -3.54 -13.65
C ILE A 58 6.65 -3.05 -14.80
N ASN A 59 6.68 -3.82 -15.90
CA ASN A 59 7.49 -3.51 -17.08
C ASN A 59 6.67 -2.82 -18.17
N ASP A 60 5.43 -3.26 -18.34
CA ASP A 60 4.56 -2.75 -19.39
C ASP A 60 3.10 -2.72 -18.94
N ILE A 61 2.30 -1.91 -19.62
CA ILE A 61 0.88 -1.73 -19.37
C ILE A 61 0.09 -1.60 -20.68
N PHE A 62 -1.10 -2.15 -20.69
CA PHE A 62 -2.12 -1.83 -21.70
C PHE A 62 -3.23 -1.02 -21.04
N ILE A 63 -3.76 0.01 -21.71
CA ILE A 63 -4.70 0.96 -21.09
C ILE A 63 -5.87 1.31 -22.04
N HIS A 64 -7.08 1.43 -21.48
CA HIS A 64 -8.26 1.89 -22.20
C HIS A 64 -9.32 2.53 -21.28
N PRO A 65 -9.88 3.70 -21.62
CA PRO A 65 -9.44 4.60 -22.68
C PRO A 65 -8.13 5.30 -22.27
N ARG A 66 -7.29 5.68 -23.24
CA ARG A 66 -5.94 6.22 -22.96
C ARG A 66 -6.01 7.60 -22.30
N GLU A 67 -7.02 8.37 -22.63
CA GLU A 67 -7.28 9.72 -22.15
C GLU A 67 -7.91 9.76 -20.74
N ALA A 68 -8.28 8.62 -20.15
CA ALA A 68 -8.89 8.59 -18.83
C ALA A 68 -7.94 9.02 -17.69
N ALA A 69 -6.64 8.86 -17.88
CA ALA A 69 -5.64 9.17 -16.86
C ALA A 69 -4.26 9.44 -17.47
N GLU A 70 -3.48 10.27 -16.80
CA GLU A 70 -2.03 10.30 -17.00
C GLU A 70 -1.40 9.13 -16.25
N ILE A 71 -0.55 8.37 -16.94
CA ILE A 71 0.00 7.12 -16.43
C ILE A 71 1.50 7.07 -16.68
N VAL A 72 2.25 6.70 -15.64
CA VAL A 72 3.72 6.58 -15.69
C VAL A 72 4.15 5.27 -15.05
N VAL A 73 4.83 4.42 -15.81
CA VAL A 73 5.63 3.31 -15.28
C VAL A 73 6.98 3.89 -14.87
N HIS A 74 7.26 3.95 -13.57
CA HIS A 74 8.51 4.48 -13.04
C HIS A 74 9.60 3.41 -13.00
N ASP A 75 10.88 3.78 -13.14
CA ASP A 75 12.03 2.86 -13.16
C ASP A 75 12.16 1.95 -11.93
N SER A 76 11.50 2.32 -10.83
CA SER A 76 11.37 1.48 -9.63
C SER A 76 10.44 0.28 -9.82
N GLY A 77 9.76 0.16 -10.96
CA GLY A 77 8.75 -0.86 -11.24
C GLY A 77 7.37 -0.55 -10.64
N CYS A 78 7.13 0.69 -10.22
CA CYS A 78 5.83 1.16 -9.71
C CYS A 78 5.06 1.89 -10.80
N LEU A 79 3.75 1.70 -10.82
CA LEU A 79 2.84 2.44 -11.69
C LEU A 79 2.24 3.62 -10.92
N PHE A 80 2.23 4.79 -11.54
CA PHE A 80 1.53 5.97 -11.04
C PHE A 80 0.40 6.34 -12.00
N ILE A 81 -0.78 6.56 -11.45
CA ILE A 81 -1.99 6.87 -12.21
C ILE A 81 -2.62 8.12 -11.63
N LEU A 82 -2.78 9.14 -12.46
CA LEU A 82 -3.48 10.38 -12.15
C LEU A 82 -4.73 10.49 -13.04
N PRO A 83 -5.94 10.31 -12.49
CA PRO A 83 -7.16 10.44 -13.28
C PRO A 83 -7.36 11.84 -13.88
N GLN A 84 -7.99 11.87 -15.05
CA GLN A 84 -8.47 13.09 -15.68
C GLN A 84 -9.90 13.41 -15.21
N GLN A 85 -10.22 14.70 -15.15
CA GLN A 85 -11.42 15.23 -14.48
C GLN A 85 -12.76 14.69 -15.03
N ASP A 86 -12.81 14.34 -16.32
CA ASP A 86 -14.03 13.91 -17.01
C ASP A 86 -14.17 12.38 -17.16
N SER A 87 -13.21 11.61 -16.64
CA SER A 87 -13.30 10.15 -16.64
C SER A 87 -13.79 9.63 -15.29
N SER A 88 -14.55 8.54 -15.32
CA SER A 88 -14.99 7.83 -14.11
C SER A 88 -14.27 6.50 -13.89
N LYS A 89 -13.65 5.96 -14.96
CA LYS A 89 -13.02 4.65 -14.92
C LYS A 89 -11.89 4.49 -15.93
N LEU A 90 -11.01 3.54 -15.66
CA LEU A 90 -9.93 3.11 -16.54
C LEU A 90 -9.78 1.59 -16.46
N TYR A 91 -9.70 0.95 -17.62
CA TYR A 91 -9.30 -0.45 -17.74
C TYR A 91 -7.81 -0.51 -18.05
N LEU A 92 -7.07 -1.36 -17.36
CA LEU A 92 -5.66 -1.58 -17.69
C LEU A 92 -5.20 -2.99 -17.39
N THR A 93 -4.30 -3.50 -18.22
CA THR A 93 -3.59 -4.76 -18.00
C THR A 93 -2.19 -4.45 -17.52
N LEU A 94 -1.79 -5.02 -16.38
CA LEU A 94 -0.42 -4.96 -15.88
C LEU A 94 0.38 -6.14 -16.40
N ILE A 95 1.59 -5.87 -16.87
CA ILE A 95 2.57 -6.90 -17.26
C ILE A 95 3.82 -6.73 -16.39
N GLY A 96 4.00 -7.70 -15.50
CA GLY A 96 5.15 -7.79 -14.60
C GLY A 96 6.38 -8.40 -15.27
N GLU A 97 7.55 -8.08 -14.74
CA GLU A 97 8.86 -8.55 -15.22
C GLU A 97 9.02 -10.07 -15.24
N ASN A 98 8.38 -10.77 -14.29
CA ASN A 98 8.40 -12.22 -14.15
C ASN A 98 7.18 -12.89 -14.82
N GLY A 99 6.52 -12.20 -15.76
CA GLY A 99 5.40 -12.74 -16.55
C GLY A 99 4.04 -12.67 -15.87
N THR A 100 3.90 -11.92 -14.77
CA THR A 100 2.60 -11.72 -14.12
C THR A 100 1.71 -10.86 -15.00
N ILE A 101 0.50 -11.34 -15.29
CA ILE A 101 -0.51 -10.59 -16.04
C ILE A 101 -1.73 -10.42 -15.15
N GLN A 102 -2.23 -9.18 -15.05
CA GLN A 102 -3.43 -8.86 -14.28
C GLN A 102 -4.23 -7.77 -14.97
N ASP A 103 -5.50 -8.07 -15.25
CA ASP A 103 -6.46 -7.08 -15.71
C ASP A 103 -7.08 -6.34 -14.52
N LEU A 104 -7.13 -5.01 -14.60
CA LEU A 104 -7.69 -4.13 -13.59
C LEU A 104 -8.80 -3.25 -14.18
N MET A 105 -9.85 -3.02 -13.39
CA MET A 105 -10.80 -1.93 -13.59
C MET A 105 -10.66 -0.94 -12.44
N LEU A 106 -10.20 0.27 -12.75
CA LEU A 106 -10.04 1.34 -11.78
C LEU A 106 -11.25 2.26 -11.83
N ASN A 107 -11.93 2.43 -10.69
CA ASN A 107 -13.00 3.40 -10.51
C ASN A 107 -12.48 4.62 -9.76
N PHE A 108 -12.75 5.81 -10.30
CA PHE A 108 -12.26 7.09 -9.77
C PHE A 108 -13.26 7.66 -8.76
N THR A 109 -13.36 7.03 -7.59
CA THR A 109 -14.41 7.34 -6.59
C THR A 109 -13.87 7.87 -5.27
N LYS A 110 -12.61 7.58 -4.91
CA LYS A 110 -12.06 7.96 -3.61
C LYS A 110 -11.69 9.44 -3.58
N SER A 111 -11.84 10.05 -2.42
CA SER A 111 -11.41 11.44 -2.16
C SER A 111 -9.93 11.57 -1.81
N LYS A 112 -9.31 10.50 -1.29
CA LYS A 112 -7.91 10.49 -0.85
C LYS A 112 -7.11 9.39 -1.55
N PRO A 113 -5.88 9.67 -2.01
CA PRO A 113 -5.02 8.65 -2.60
C PRO A 113 -4.53 7.68 -1.51
N THR A 114 -4.53 6.40 -1.86
CA THR A 114 -3.97 5.32 -1.02
C THR A 114 -3.13 4.43 -1.91
N PRO A 115 -1.86 4.15 -1.56
CA PRO A 115 -1.05 3.21 -2.32
C PRO A 115 -1.71 1.83 -2.38
N ILE A 116 -1.62 1.18 -3.53
CA ILE A 116 -2.15 -0.16 -3.77
C ILE A 116 -0.98 -1.11 -3.95
N ARG A 117 -1.01 -2.21 -3.22
CA ARG A 117 -0.06 -3.31 -3.33
C ARG A 117 -0.79 -4.56 -3.81
N LEU A 118 -0.37 -5.08 -4.95
CA LEU A 118 -0.89 -6.32 -5.52
C LEU A 118 -0.04 -7.48 -5.01
N ILE A 119 -0.68 -8.42 -4.32
CA ILE A 119 -0.05 -9.52 -3.60
C ILE A 119 -0.20 -10.77 -4.46
N LYS A 120 0.94 -11.36 -4.82
CA LYS A 120 0.96 -12.69 -5.42
C LYS A 120 0.60 -13.71 -4.37
N PHE A 121 -0.37 -14.57 -4.66
CA PHE A 121 -0.56 -15.76 -3.85
C PHE A 121 0.46 -16.80 -4.27
N ASP A 122 1.50 -16.96 -3.46
CA ASP A 122 2.52 -17.99 -3.65
C ASP A 122 2.51 -18.90 -2.42
N LEU A 123 1.91 -20.08 -2.61
CA LEU A 123 1.83 -21.13 -1.60
C LEU A 123 3.21 -21.55 -1.09
N GLU A 124 4.24 -21.54 -1.94
CA GLU A 124 5.59 -21.93 -1.54
C GLU A 124 6.22 -20.89 -0.61
N GLN A 125 6.02 -19.60 -0.88
CA GLN A 125 6.45 -18.50 0.00
C GLN A 125 5.77 -18.55 1.37
N GLU A 126 4.47 -18.90 1.44
CA GLU A 126 3.77 -19.06 2.70
C GLU A 126 4.31 -20.24 3.51
N VAL A 127 4.56 -21.38 2.85
CA VAL A 127 5.16 -22.55 3.50
C VAL A 127 6.57 -22.24 4.03
N ILE A 128 7.41 -21.55 3.25
CA ILE A 128 8.76 -21.14 3.65
C ILE A 128 8.74 -20.14 4.84
N LYS A 129 7.83 -19.17 4.84
CA LYS A 129 7.65 -18.25 5.98
C LYS A 129 7.20 -18.99 7.23
N LEU A 130 6.34 -20.00 7.09
CA LEU A 130 5.87 -20.82 8.21
C LEU A 130 6.95 -21.75 8.76
N THR A 131 7.85 -22.29 7.93
CA THR A 131 8.98 -23.11 8.38
C THR A 131 10.04 -22.28 9.08
N ASN A 132 10.42 -21.12 8.53
CA ASN A 132 11.47 -20.28 9.10
C ASN A 132 11.08 -19.69 10.47
N ASN A 133 9.81 -19.26 10.63
CA ASN A 133 9.30 -18.77 11.92
C ASN A 133 9.24 -19.88 12.99
N LYS A 134 9.07 -21.15 12.60
CA LYS A 134 9.12 -22.29 13.53
C LYS A 134 10.54 -22.60 13.97
N GLU A 135 11.52 -22.51 13.07
CA GLU A 135 12.92 -22.72 13.38
C GLU A 135 13.48 -21.66 14.34
N GLU A 136 13.14 -20.38 14.12
CA GLU A 136 13.54 -19.29 15.03
C GLU A 136 12.94 -19.45 16.44
N LYS A 137 11.64 -19.76 16.53
CA LYS A 137 10.98 -20.04 17.82
C LYS A 137 11.56 -21.26 18.52
N HIS A 138 11.94 -22.29 17.78
CA HIS A 138 12.57 -23.48 18.34
C HIS A 138 14.00 -23.20 18.84
N HIS A 139 14.78 -22.39 18.11
CA HIS A 139 16.11 -21.95 18.54
C HIS A 139 16.08 -21.05 19.77
N GLU A 140 15.11 -20.14 19.86
CA GLU A 140 14.93 -19.25 21.00
C GLU A 140 14.46 -20.01 22.25
N CYS A 141 13.52 -20.94 22.10
CA CYS A 141 13.06 -21.82 23.18
C CYS A 141 14.21 -22.68 23.74
N LYS A 142 15.09 -23.22 22.87
CA LYS A 142 16.28 -23.98 23.29
C LYS A 142 17.29 -23.12 24.07
N LYS A 143 17.56 -21.88 23.64
CA LYS A 143 18.46 -20.95 24.35
C LYS A 143 17.93 -20.60 25.75
N GLN A 144 16.63 -20.35 25.90
CA GLN A 144 16.01 -20.06 27.21
C GLN A 144 16.05 -21.28 28.15
N ARG A 145 15.85 -22.50 27.63
CA ARG A 145 15.98 -23.75 28.40
C ARG A 145 17.41 -24.03 28.86
N CYS A 146 18.42 -23.73 28.04
CA CYS A 146 19.84 -23.85 28.42
C CYS A 146 20.23 -22.85 29.52
N ASN A 147 19.70 -21.63 29.49
CA ASN A 147 20.00 -20.62 30.52
C ASN A 147 19.32 -20.90 31.87
N ARG A 148 18.16 -21.58 31.89
CA ARG A 148 17.49 -22.00 33.14
C ARG A 148 18.15 -23.17 33.86
N LYS A 149 18.99 -23.97 33.18
CA LYS A 149 19.72 -25.10 33.78
C LYS A 149 21.08 -24.72 34.38
N ARG A 150 21.50 -23.45 34.29
CA ARG A 150 22.79 -22.92 34.78
C ARG A 150 22.66 -22.00 35.99
N LYS A 151 21.47 -21.92 36.60
CA LYS A 151 21.21 -21.34 37.92
C LYS A 151 20.79 -22.47 38.84
#